data_AF-A0A379U4Y0-F1
#
_entry.id   AF-A0A379U4Y0-F1
#
_cell.length_a   1.000
_cell.length_b   1.000
_cell.length_c   1.000
_cell.angle_alpha   90.00
_cell.angle_beta   90.00
_cell.angle_gamma   90.00
#
_symmetry.space_group_name_H-M   'P 1'
#
loop_
_entity.id
_entity.type
_entity.pdbx_description
1 polymer ?
#
loop_
_entity_poly.entity_id
_entity_poly.type
_entity_poly.pdbx_seq_one_letter_code
_entity_poly.pdbx_strand_id
1 'polypeptide(L)'
;MIPGDPIVWRKNLPDATKDKVYDFFMNYGKTPEEKTVLERLGWAPFRPSSDLQLVPIRQLTLFKEMQSIKDNKGLSEKEKVSKTSALKAQLDDLDRLTAALGAMTSVNKVVQ
;
A
#
# COMPACT_ATOMS: atom_id res chain seq x y z
N MET A 1 -6.42 -10.71 4.81
CA MET A 1 -5.04 -11.04 4.39
C MET A 1 -4.15 -9.84 4.72
N ILE A 2 -2.91 -10.06 5.16
CA ILE A 2 -1.90 -9.00 5.28
C ILE A 2 -1.18 -8.92 3.93
N PRO A 3 -1.03 -7.73 3.32
CA PRO A 3 -0.25 -7.58 2.08
C PRO A 3 1.20 -8.03 2.28
N GLY A 4 1.83 -8.55 1.23
CA GLY A 4 3.27 -8.83 1.25
C GLY A 4 4.10 -7.54 1.39
N ASP A 5 5.36 -7.69 1.78
CA ASP A 5 6.24 -6.54 2.04
C ASP A 5 6.50 -5.71 0.77
N PRO A 6 6.43 -4.35 0.84
CA PRO A 6 6.80 -3.48 -0.26
C PRO A 6 8.31 -3.46 -0.52
N ILE A 7 8.69 -3.31 -1.79
CA ILE A 7 10.00 -2.77 -2.17
C ILE A 7 9.79 -1.32 -2.61
N VAL A 8 10.54 -0.40 -2.02
CA VAL A 8 10.37 1.05 -2.20
C VAL A 8 11.64 1.71 -2.71
N TRP A 9 11.48 2.78 -3.48
CA TRP A 9 12.56 3.67 -3.89
C TRP A 9 12.23 5.13 -3.58
N ARG A 10 13.25 5.99 -3.59
CA ARG A 10 13.04 7.44 -3.50
C ARG A 10 12.50 8.00 -4.82
N LYS A 11 11.52 8.91 -4.76
CA LYS A 11 10.82 9.43 -5.96
C LYS A 11 11.70 10.25 -6.90
N ASN A 12 12.75 10.88 -6.36
CA ASN A 12 13.69 11.73 -7.09
C ASN A 12 14.83 10.95 -7.77
N LEU A 13 14.69 9.65 -8.01
CA LEU A 13 15.60 8.91 -8.88
C LEU A 13 15.42 9.37 -10.35
N PRO A 14 16.49 9.39 -11.15
CA PRO A 14 16.36 9.54 -12.61
C PRO A 14 15.48 8.43 -13.19
N ASP A 15 14.69 8.74 -14.22
CA ASP A 15 13.74 7.77 -14.78
C ASP A 15 14.47 6.56 -15.39
N ALA A 16 15.59 6.77 -16.09
CA ALA A 16 16.44 5.69 -16.57
C ALA A 16 16.96 4.75 -15.45
N THR A 17 17.08 5.24 -14.21
CA THR A 17 17.40 4.40 -13.05
C THR A 17 16.18 3.62 -12.57
N LYS A 18 15.00 4.26 -12.52
CA LYS A 18 13.75 3.59 -12.15
C LYS A 18 13.43 2.44 -13.12
N ASP A 19 13.60 2.68 -14.42
CA ASP A 19 13.34 1.67 -15.45
C ASP A 19 14.22 0.45 -15.27
N LYS A 20 15.55 0.65 -15.12
CA LYS A 20 16.49 -0.46 -14.87
C LYS A 20 16.19 -1.25 -13.61
N VAL A 21 15.84 -0.56 -12.52
CA VAL A 21 15.49 -1.21 -11.25
C VAL A 21 14.19 -1.98 -11.39
N TYR A 22 13.17 -1.38 -12.02
CA TYR A 22 11.89 -2.02 -12.25
C TYR A 22 12.04 -3.28 -13.13
N ASP A 23 12.76 -3.16 -14.24
CA ASP A 23 13.04 -4.26 -15.16
C ASP A 23 13.77 -5.42 -14.47
N PHE A 24 14.74 -5.12 -13.61
CA PHE A 24 15.42 -6.14 -12.81
C PHE A 24 14.41 -6.93 -11.97
N PHE A 25 13.61 -6.26 -11.13
CA PHE A 25 12.66 -6.95 -10.25
C PHE A 25 11.58 -7.73 -11.02
N MET A 26 11.10 -7.21 -12.15
CA MET A 26 10.07 -7.89 -12.94
C MET A 26 10.60 -9.08 -13.75
N ASN A 27 11.92 -9.19 -13.93
CA ASN A 27 12.54 -10.28 -14.68
C ASN A 27 13.37 -11.24 -13.81
N TYR A 28 13.60 -10.94 -12.52
CA TYR A 28 14.39 -11.76 -11.62
C TYR A 28 13.67 -13.06 -11.23
N GLY A 29 14.43 -14.16 -11.17
CA GLY A 29 13.91 -15.50 -10.82
C GLY A 29 13.65 -16.38 -12.04
N LYS A 30 14.21 -16.04 -13.20
CA LYS A 30 14.07 -16.82 -14.43
C LYS A 30 15.10 -17.94 -14.51
N THR A 31 16.31 -17.73 -13.99
CA THR A 31 17.36 -18.76 -14.00
C THR A 31 17.35 -19.63 -12.73
N PRO A 32 17.93 -20.84 -12.75
CA PRO A 32 18.06 -21.68 -11.55
C PRO A 32 18.82 -20.99 -10.40
N GLU A 33 19.83 -20.18 -10.74
CA GLU A 33 20.64 -19.46 -9.76
C GLU A 33 19.81 -18.38 -9.05
N GLU A 34 19.04 -17.58 -9.80
CA GLU A 34 18.16 -16.56 -9.24
C GLU A 34 17.04 -17.17 -8.39
N LYS A 35 16.49 -18.32 -8.80
CA LYS A 35 15.50 -19.06 -8.00
C LYS A 35 16.08 -19.51 -6.66
N THR A 36 17.32 -20.00 -6.65
CA THR A 36 18.01 -20.37 -5.42
C THR A 36 18.15 -19.16 -4.48
N VAL A 37 18.41 -17.97 -5.01
CA VAL A 37 18.46 -16.73 -4.21
C VAL A 37 17.09 -16.40 -3.62
N LEU A 38 16.02 -16.46 -4.42
CA LEU A 38 14.66 -16.21 -3.97
C LEU A 38 14.21 -17.21 -2.89
N GLU A 39 14.50 -18.50 -3.08
CA GLU A 39 14.18 -19.55 -2.11
C GLU A 39 14.86 -19.32 -0.76
N ARG A 40 16.12 -18.89 -0.75
CA ARG A 40 16.84 -18.53 0.48
C ARG A 40 16.22 -17.33 1.20
N LEU A 41 15.60 -16.42 0.47
CA LEU A 41 14.84 -15.29 1.03
C LEU A 41 13.41 -15.69 1.44
N GLY A 42 12.97 -16.92 1.13
CA GLY A 42 11.58 -17.35 1.31
C GLY A 42 10.61 -16.62 0.38
N TRP A 43 11.11 -16.10 -0.76
CA TRP A 43 10.35 -15.29 -1.69
C TRP A 43 10.03 -16.04 -2.98
N ALA A 44 8.91 -15.68 -3.58
CA ALA A 44 8.59 -16.01 -4.97
C ALA A 44 9.04 -14.85 -5.89
N PRO A 45 8.96 -14.99 -7.23
CA PRO A 45 9.17 -13.85 -8.13
C PRO A 45 8.28 -12.66 -7.76
N PHE A 46 8.80 -11.46 -8.00
CA PHE A 46 8.18 -10.22 -7.58
C PHE A 46 6.91 -9.92 -8.37
N ARG A 47 6.01 -9.15 -7.75
CA ARG A 47 4.77 -8.69 -8.38
C ARG A 47 4.81 -7.18 -8.55
N PRO A 48 4.31 -6.63 -9.67
CA PRO A 48 4.17 -5.19 -9.81
C PRO A 48 3.21 -4.67 -8.74
N SER A 49 3.59 -3.59 -8.08
CA SER A 49 2.82 -2.99 -7.00
C SER A 49 2.91 -1.47 -7.02
N SER A 50 2.11 -0.81 -6.17
CA SER A 50 2.08 0.63 -5.97
C SER A 50 1.69 0.96 -4.53
N ASP A 51 1.65 2.25 -4.18
CA ASP A 51 1.16 2.73 -2.89
C ASP A 51 -0.26 2.23 -2.55
N LEU A 52 -1.04 1.77 -3.54
CA LEU A 52 -2.37 1.19 -3.33
C LEU A 52 -2.34 -0.06 -2.44
N GLN A 53 -1.24 -0.80 -2.38
CA GLN A 53 -1.14 -1.95 -1.46
C GLN A 53 -1.18 -1.55 0.02
N LEU A 54 -0.91 -0.27 0.33
CA LEU A 54 -0.87 0.25 1.70
C LEU A 54 -2.26 0.65 2.21
N VAL A 55 -3.30 0.63 1.37
CA VAL A 55 -4.66 1.04 1.77
C VAL A 55 -5.16 0.29 3.01
N PRO A 56 -5.07 -1.05 3.11
CA PRO A 56 -5.52 -1.77 4.31
C PRO A 56 -4.72 -1.40 5.57
N ILE A 57 -3.42 -1.12 5.42
CA ILE A 57 -2.56 -0.72 6.53
C ILE A 57 -2.96 0.67 7.03
N ARG A 58 -3.22 1.61 6.13
CA ARG A 58 -3.71 2.96 6.48
C ARG A 58 -5.06 2.89 7.18
N GLN A 59 -6.01 2.08 6.69
CA GLN A 59 -7.29 1.86 7.37
C GLN A 59 -7.08 1.35 8.79
N LEU A 60 -6.24 0.33 8.99
CA LEU A 60 -5.93 -0.21 10.32
C LEU A 60 -5.32 0.84 11.25
N THR A 61 -4.39 1.66 10.75
CA THR A 61 -3.80 2.76 11.53
C THR A 61 -4.85 3.78 11.96
N LEU A 62 -5.73 4.20 11.05
CA LEU A 62 -6.82 5.15 11.35
C LEU A 62 -7.83 4.58 12.34
N PHE A 63 -8.19 3.29 12.23
CA PHE A 63 -9.04 2.62 13.20
C PHE A 63 -8.41 2.60 14.60
N LYS A 64 -7.11 2.29 14.69
CA LYS A 64 -6.38 2.32 15.95
C LYS A 64 -6.34 3.72 16.57
N GLU A 65 -6.11 4.75 15.75
CA GLU A 65 -6.09 6.14 16.21
C GLU A 65 -7.47 6.60 16.68
N MET A 66 -8.52 6.27 15.94
CA MET A 66 -9.90 6.56 16.33
C MET A 66 -10.27 5.90 17.66
N GLN A 67 -9.88 4.63 17.88
CA GLN A 67 -10.10 3.96 19.16
C GLN A 67 -9.32 4.63 20.29
N SER A 68 -8.07 5.01 20.03
CA SER A 68 -7.21 5.71 20.99
C SER A 68 -7.80 7.07 21.41
N ILE A 69 -8.43 7.81 20.50
CA ILE A 69 -9.11 9.08 20.81
C ILE A 69 -10.37 8.84 21.64
N LYS A 70 -11.17 7.83 21.30
CA LYS A 70 -12.40 7.48 22.04
C LYS A 70 -12.09 7.13 23.49
N ASP A 71 -11.02 6.37 23.72
CA ASP A 71 -10.60 5.89 25.04
C ASP A 71 -9.81 6.94 25.85
N ASN A 72 -9.44 8.07 25.22
CA ASN A 72 -8.65 9.11 25.87
C ASN A 72 -9.49 9.91 26.89
N LYS A 73 -9.23 9.68 28.18
CA LYS A 73 -9.89 10.36 29.30
C LYS A 73 -9.52 11.84 29.45
N GLY A 74 -8.44 12.29 28.81
CA GLY A 74 -7.97 13.68 28.86
C GLY A 74 -8.60 14.59 27.81
N LEU A 75 -9.41 14.05 26.89
CA LEU A 75 -10.12 14.83 25.87
C LEU A 75 -11.57 15.04 26.29
N SER A 76 -12.06 16.26 26.08
CA SER A 76 -13.49 16.55 26.15
C SER A 76 -14.26 15.83 25.03
N GLU A 77 -15.56 15.60 25.22
CA GLU A 77 -16.39 14.98 24.20
C GLU A 77 -16.40 15.80 22.89
N LYS A 78 -16.37 17.13 22.97
CA LYS A 78 -16.27 18.00 21.80
C LYS A 78 -14.96 17.76 21.01
N GLU A 79 -13.83 17.62 21.71
CA GLU A 79 -12.55 17.33 21.07
C GLU A 79 -12.52 15.92 20.45
N LYS A 80 -13.08 14.92 21.15
CA LYS A 80 -13.20 13.57 20.61
C LYS A 80 -14.02 13.55 19.33
N VAL A 81 -15.18 14.20 19.30
CA VAL A 81 -16.03 14.30 18.10
C VAL A 81 -15.29 15.00 16.97
N SER A 82 -14.63 16.13 17.24
CA SER A 82 -13.88 16.86 16.22
C SER A 82 -12.75 16.04 15.60
N LYS A 83 -11.95 15.34 16.43
CA LYS A 83 -10.82 14.53 15.93
C LYS A 83 -11.28 13.27 15.21
N THR A 84 -12.28 12.57 15.76
CA THR A 84 -12.81 11.34 15.15
C THR A 84 -13.55 11.61 13.83
N SER A 85 -14.16 12.78 13.66
CA SER A 85 -14.78 13.18 12.40
C SER A 85 -13.75 13.32 11.27
N ALA A 86 -12.59 13.93 11.54
CA ALA A 86 -11.51 14.04 10.55
C ALA A 86 -10.96 12.66 10.13
N LEU A 87 -10.74 11.76 11.10
CA LEU A 87 -10.30 10.39 10.81
C LEU A 87 -11.37 9.58 10.05
N LYS A 88 -12.65 9.80 10.36
CA LYS A 88 -13.74 9.16 9.64
C LYS A 88 -13.78 9.59 8.17
N ALA A 89 -13.58 10.87 7.88
CA ALA A 89 -13.51 11.34 6.49
C ALA A 89 -12.38 10.64 5.70
N GLN A 90 -11.21 10.46 6.31
CA GLN A 90 -10.09 9.74 5.70
C GLN A 90 -10.40 8.25 5.49
N LEU A 91 -11.09 7.60 6.44
CA LEU A 91 -11.55 6.21 6.28
C LEU A 91 -12.55 6.09 5.12
N ASP A 92 -13.52 6.99 5.06
CA ASP A 92 -14.54 6.98 4.00
C ASP A 92 -13.91 7.17 2.60
N ASP A 93 -12.85 7.98 2.49
CA ASP A 93 -12.04 8.11 1.26
C ASP A 93 -11.34 6.80 0.87
N LEU A 94 -10.72 6.11 1.84
CA LEU A 94 -10.05 4.82 1.59
C LEU A 94 -11.05 3.71 1.26
N ASP A 95 -12.24 3.74 1.84
CA ASP A 95 -13.32 2.79 1.55
C ASP A 95 -13.85 3.01 0.12
N ARG A 96 -14.05 4.26 -0.30
CA ARG A 96 -14.38 4.60 -1.69
C ARG A 96 -13.31 4.14 -2.67
N LEU A 97 -12.03 4.37 -2.35
CA LEU A 97 -10.92 3.89 -3.16
C LEU A 97 -10.95 2.36 -3.26
N THR A 98 -11.10 1.65 -2.14
CA THR A 98 -11.15 0.18 -2.12
C THR A 98 -12.32 -0.36 -2.94
N ALA A 99 -13.50 0.25 -2.84
CA ALA A 99 -14.67 -0.11 -3.64
C ALA A 99 -14.41 0.11 -5.14
N ALA A 100 -13.80 1.24 -5.52
CA ALA A 100 -13.41 1.50 -6.90
C ALA A 100 -12.40 0.47 -7.42
N LEU A 101 -11.39 0.11 -6.62
CA LEU A 101 -10.42 -0.94 -6.96
C LEU A 101 -11.10 -2.29 -7.18
N GLY A 102 -12.07 -2.65 -6.34
CA GLY A 102 -12.83 -3.90 -6.47
C GLY A 102 -13.80 -3.93 -7.65
N ALA A 103 -14.29 -2.77 -8.09
CA ALA A 103 -15.19 -2.63 -9.24
C ALA A 103 -14.46 -2.60 -10.60
N MET A 104 -13.14 -2.42 -10.62
CA MET A 104 -12.36 -2.44 -11.85
C MET A 104 -12.30 -3.85 -12.46
N THR A 105 -13.02 -4.06 -13.56
CA THR A 105 -13.02 -5.33 -14.32
C THR A 105 -11.95 -5.38 -15.41
N SER A 106 -11.37 -4.24 -15.76
CA SER A 106 -10.30 -4.12 -16.78
C SER A 106 -9.42 -2.90 -16.51
N VAL A 107 -8.18 -2.95 -17.00
CA VAL A 107 -7.22 -1.83 -16.95
C VAL A 107 -7.09 -1.24 -18.35
N ASN A 108 -7.67 -0.06 -18.55
CA ASN A 108 -7.53 0.67 -19.81
C ASN A 108 -6.11 1.23 -19.93
N LYS A 109 -5.32 0.66 -20.84
CA LYS A 109 -4.03 1.22 -21.24
C LYS A 109 -4.25 2.06 -22.49
N VAL A 110 -3.89 3.34 -22.45
CA VAL A 110 -3.86 4.19 -23.64
C VAL A 110 -2.72 3.70 -24.52
N VAL A 111 -3.04 3.27 -25.74
CA VAL A 111 -2.04 2.96 -26.76
C VAL A 111 -1.51 4.29 -27.28
N GLN A 112 -0.21 4.54 -27.09
CA GLN A 112 0.51 5.64 -27.74
C GLN A 112 0.93 5.23 -29.15
#